data_AF-A0A2W5YT02-F1
#
_entry.id   AF-A0A2W5YT02-F1
#
_cell.length_a   1.000
_cell.length_b   1.000
_cell.length_c   1.000
_cell.angle_alpha   90.00
_cell.angle_beta   90.00
_cell.angle_gamma   90.00
#
_symmetry.space_group_name_H-M   'P 1'
#
loop_
_entity.id
_entity.type
_entity.pdbx_description
1 polymer ?
#
loop_
_entity_poly.entity_id
_entity_poly.type
_entity_poly.pdbx_seq_one_letter_code
_entity_poly.pdbx_strand_id
1 'polypeptide(L)'
;MKSGLLQRRASTLALVSAFFLPSAFPQNPSQQNPCDVLKLANSASQGFKVYSPNGSRFVVNKEDSNGVAQIYAGNNESANITCLTCTQRPGGPKPNRQKMQPRWHPSGRWIFLAVERDRYSPPPLLGLSRKYVEGQLQNGIWTNMYALSSDGTQWRQLTDFQSGKPGVPDGYTGPAFTPDGTRAVWSQIVDGNVFRYTFGKWKVMLADFVERNGAPELVNPRNITPAGMDWNEPGNFSPDNESLLLSGSIQKHAEGMDQYVLNINTGALTNLTNSPTVWDEHGRFSPDGTKIVFMSSYPYRREPNSSKVLSIKTEFMLMDRNGSLTQLTHFREKGYPEYSTKGGIAANPEWSADGRSISLRRLFFPTYEDWEITFRGACGRSSPQ
;
A
#
# COMPACT_ATOMS: atom_id res chain seq x y z
N MET A 1 -20.35 -83.08 -4.07
CA MET A 1 -19.36 -82.96 -2.97
C MET A 1 -19.55 -81.57 -2.38
N LYS A 2 -20.33 -81.47 -1.30
CA LYS A 2 -19.87 -81.30 0.11
C LYS A 2 -19.22 -79.91 0.27
N SER A 3 -19.72 -78.96 1.06
CA SER A 3 -20.47 -79.01 2.33
C SER A 3 -21.06 -77.60 2.56
N GLY A 4 -22.33 -77.38 2.96
CA GLY A 4 -22.94 -77.68 4.27
C GLY A 4 -22.67 -76.50 5.23
N LEU A 5 -23.57 -75.92 6.04
CA LEU A 5 -24.91 -76.19 6.58
C LEU A 5 -25.50 -74.79 6.94
N LEU A 6 -26.76 -74.45 6.64
CA LEU A 6 -27.99 -74.69 7.43
C LEU A 6 -28.13 -73.97 8.79
N GLN A 7 -29.13 -73.07 8.80
CA GLN A 7 -30.13 -72.79 9.85
C GLN A 7 -29.72 -72.14 11.18
N ARG A 8 -30.36 -71.00 11.48
CA ARG A 8 -31.33 -70.83 12.60
C ARG A 8 -31.97 -69.43 12.50
N ARG A 9 -33.30 -69.38 12.32
CA ARG A 9 -34.33 -69.08 13.33
C ARG A 9 -34.27 -67.64 13.85
N ALA A 10 -35.37 -66.93 13.57
CA ALA A 10 -35.71 -65.63 14.10
C ALA A 10 -35.66 -65.60 15.64
N SER A 11 -35.15 -64.50 16.17
CA SER A 11 -35.34 -64.09 17.56
C SER A 11 -35.53 -62.58 17.55
N THR A 12 -36.70 -62.18 18.03
CA THR A 12 -37.18 -60.82 18.22
C THR A 12 -36.21 -60.06 19.14
N LEU A 13 -35.59 -58.98 18.66
CA LEU A 13 -34.90 -58.01 19.51
C LEU A 13 -35.59 -56.65 19.38
N ALA A 14 -36.04 -56.15 20.52
CA ALA A 14 -36.67 -54.85 20.68
C ALA A 14 -35.73 -53.73 20.20
N LEU A 15 -36.30 -52.78 19.43
CA LEU A 15 -35.66 -51.49 19.17
C LEU A 15 -35.46 -50.75 20.50
N VAL A 16 -34.22 -50.62 20.93
CA VAL A 16 -33.81 -49.54 21.82
C VAL A 16 -33.27 -48.44 20.91
N SER A 17 -34.10 -47.44 20.65
CA SER A 17 -33.67 -46.19 20.01
C SER A 17 -32.75 -45.46 20.98
N ALA A 18 -31.45 -45.73 20.90
CA ALA A 18 -30.45 -44.86 21.49
C ALA A 18 -30.44 -43.55 20.69
N PHE A 19 -31.12 -42.53 21.22
CA PHE A 19 -30.86 -41.15 20.82
C PHE A 19 -29.41 -40.85 21.17
N PHE A 20 -28.51 -41.01 20.20
CA PHE A 20 -27.27 -40.25 20.21
C PHE A 20 -27.68 -38.80 19.96
N LEU A 21 -27.91 -38.06 21.04
CA LEU A 21 -27.75 -36.61 21.00
C LEU A 21 -26.34 -36.38 20.44
N PRO A 22 -26.16 -35.62 19.34
CA PRO A 22 -24.84 -35.12 19.04
C PRO A 22 -24.43 -34.33 20.27
N SER A 23 -23.35 -34.75 20.92
CA SER A 23 -22.65 -33.92 21.87
C SER A 23 -22.24 -32.67 21.08
N ALA A 24 -23.10 -31.66 21.07
CA ALA A 24 -22.73 -30.31 20.72
C ALA A 24 -21.76 -29.91 21.82
N PHE A 25 -20.48 -30.19 21.58
CA PHE A 25 -19.43 -29.41 22.22
C PHE A 25 -19.82 -27.96 21.96
N PRO A 26 -20.10 -27.14 22.99
CA PRO A 26 -20.21 -25.72 22.75
C PRO A 26 -18.88 -25.31 22.12
N GLN A 27 -18.92 -24.83 20.87
CA GLN A 27 -17.78 -24.13 20.31
C GLN A 27 -17.46 -23.01 21.28
N ASN A 28 -16.26 -23.08 21.87
CA ASN A 28 -15.76 -22.06 22.78
C ASN A 28 -15.92 -20.69 22.08
N PRO A 29 -16.60 -19.69 22.67
CA PRO A 29 -16.77 -18.38 22.06
C PRO A 29 -15.47 -17.55 21.90
N SER A 30 -14.29 -18.14 22.04
CA SER A 30 -13.05 -17.42 22.33
C SER A 30 -11.81 -17.92 21.59
N GLN A 31 -11.91 -18.13 20.28
CA GLN A 31 -10.79 -17.87 19.36
C GLN A 31 -11.32 -17.06 18.17
N GLN A 32 -11.85 -15.86 18.44
CA GLN A 32 -12.11 -14.89 17.39
C GLN A 32 -10.78 -14.56 16.72
N ASN A 33 -10.74 -14.57 15.39
CA ASN A 33 -9.51 -14.28 14.66
C ASN A 33 -9.17 -12.79 14.89
N PRO A 34 -7.96 -12.44 15.37
CA PRO A 34 -7.58 -11.05 15.60
C PRO A 34 -7.68 -10.18 14.34
N CYS A 35 -7.67 -10.78 13.14
CA CYS A 35 -7.85 -10.12 11.85
C CYS A 35 -9.29 -9.97 11.37
N ASP A 36 -10.28 -10.44 12.13
CA ASP A 36 -11.68 -10.17 11.80
C ASP A 36 -11.94 -8.66 11.87
N VAL A 37 -12.62 -8.13 10.86
CA VAL A 37 -13.02 -6.71 10.82
C VAL A 37 -14.07 -6.47 11.90
N LEU A 38 -13.71 -5.68 12.91
CA LEU A 38 -14.64 -5.23 13.95
C LEU A 38 -15.48 -4.05 13.44
N LYS A 39 -14.85 -3.14 12.69
CA LYS A 39 -15.48 -1.93 12.16
C LYS A 39 -14.81 -1.49 10.87
N LEU A 40 -15.60 -1.04 9.91
CA LEU A 40 -15.16 -0.28 8.73
C LEU A 40 -16.01 0.98 8.64
N ALA A 41 -15.38 2.14 8.63
CA ALA A 41 -16.07 3.43 8.59
C ALA A 41 -15.27 4.49 7.84
N ASN A 42 -15.96 5.54 7.39
CA ASN A 42 -15.29 6.75 6.90
C ASN A 42 -14.33 7.30 7.96
N SER A 43 -13.17 7.75 7.51
CA SER A 43 -12.17 8.32 8.40
C SER A 43 -12.70 9.59 9.05
N ALA A 44 -12.57 9.67 10.37
CA ALA A 44 -12.85 10.89 11.11
C ALA A 44 -11.76 11.96 10.92
N SER A 45 -10.57 11.56 10.45
CA SER A 45 -9.52 12.53 10.09
C SER A 45 -9.84 13.17 8.75
N GLN A 46 -9.41 14.42 8.58
CA GLN A 46 -9.56 15.16 7.32
C GLN A 46 -8.54 14.69 6.25
N GLY A 47 -8.34 13.37 6.09
CA GLY A 47 -7.45 12.75 5.11
C GLY A 47 -6.87 11.39 5.52
N PHE A 48 -6.26 10.69 4.56
CA PHE A 48 -5.53 9.42 4.70
C PHE A 48 -4.36 9.56 5.67
N LYS A 49 -4.33 8.70 6.69
CA LYS A 49 -3.35 8.77 7.76
C LYS A 49 -2.10 7.98 7.41
N VAL A 50 -0.95 8.63 7.47
CA VAL A 50 0.37 7.98 7.49
C VAL A 50 0.95 8.10 8.89
N TYR A 51 1.01 6.98 9.60
CA TYR A 51 1.39 6.94 11.00
C TYR A 51 2.89 7.12 11.19
N SER A 52 3.27 7.86 12.23
CA SER A 52 4.64 7.88 12.74
C SER A 52 5.07 6.49 13.22
N PRO A 53 6.37 6.16 13.25
CA PRO A 53 6.83 4.81 13.58
C PRO A 53 6.38 4.29 14.94
N ASN A 54 6.18 5.18 15.92
CA ASN A 54 5.70 4.84 17.25
C ASN A 54 4.16 4.93 17.41
N GLY A 55 3.43 5.33 16.36
CA GLY A 55 1.98 5.47 16.35
C GLY A 55 1.40 6.65 17.13
N SER A 56 2.22 7.47 17.79
CA SER A 56 1.74 8.60 18.61
C SER A 56 1.20 9.77 17.77
N ARG A 57 1.69 9.90 16.53
CA ARG A 57 1.30 10.93 15.57
C ARG A 57 0.97 10.30 14.23
N PHE A 58 0.25 11.05 13.40
CA PHE A 58 0.09 10.77 11.97
C PHE A 58 0.26 12.05 11.17
N VAL A 59 0.51 11.90 9.86
CA VAL A 59 0.36 12.98 8.90
C VAL A 59 -0.70 12.64 7.87
N VAL A 60 -1.35 13.67 7.33
CA VAL A 60 -2.30 13.57 6.22
C VAL A 60 -1.88 14.51 5.10
N ASN A 61 -2.13 14.08 3.86
CA ASN A 61 -1.99 14.94 2.69
C ASN A 61 -3.36 15.47 2.28
N LYS A 62 -3.52 16.80 2.32
CA LYS A 62 -4.78 17.49 2.10
C LYS A 62 -4.51 18.82 1.37
N GLU A 63 -5.42 19.23 0.50
CA GLU A 63 -5.36 20.55 -0.12
C GLU A 63 -5.67 21.69 0.87
N ASP A 64 -4.93 22.79 0.74
CA ASP A 64 -5.25 24.06 1.39
C ASP A 64 -6.32 24.85 0.61
N SER A 65 -6.65 26.04 1.09
CA SER A 65 -7.68 26.90 0.45
C SER A 65 -7.32 27.36 -0.97
N ASN A 66 -6.07 27.20 -1.39
CA ASN A 66 -5.60 27.54 -2.74
C ASN A 66 -5.53 26.30 -3.66
N GLY A 67 -6.00 25.13 -3.20
CA GLY A 67 -5.90 23.88 -3.95
C GLY A 67 -4.49 23.29 -4.00
N VAL A 68 -3.61 23.71 -3.09
CA VAL A 68 -2.25 23.14 -3.00
C VAL A 68 -2.26 22.04 -1.93
N ALA A 69 -1.90 20.83 -2.32
CA ALA A 69 -1.62 19.71 -1.45
C ALA A 69 -0.51 20.07 -0.45
N GLN A 70 -0.87 20.03 0.82
CA GLN A 70 -0.02 20.28 1.99
C GLN A 70 0.01 19.04 2.87
N ILE A 71 0.96 19.03 3.81
CA ILE A 71 1.08 18.00 4.84
C ILE A 71 0.65 18.59 6.18
N TYR A 72 -0.30 17.92 6.83
CA TYR A 72 -0.79 18.28 8.15
C TYR A 72 -0.46 17.16 9.13
N ALA A 73 -0.05 17.51 10.35
CA ALA A 73 0.20 16.56 11.42
C ALA A 73 -0.94 16.55 12.44
N GLY A 74 -1.27 15.37 12.96
CA GLY A 74 -2.22 15.16 14.04
C GLY A 74 -1.78 14.05 14.98
N ASN A 75 -2.61 13.76 15.98
CA ASN A 75 -2.47 12.63 16.90
C ASN A 75 -3.83 11.94 17.08
N ASN A 76 -3.84 10.71 17.59
CA ASN A 76 -5.09 9.96 17.74
C ASN A 76 -5.99 10.47 18.89
N GLU A 77 -5.48 11.35 19.73
CA GLU A 77 -6.19 11.92 20.88
C GLU A 77 -7.00 13.18 20.52
N SER A 78 -6.71 13.80 19.37
CA SER A 78 -7.35 15.04 18.92
C SER A 78 -7.75 14.94 17.45
N ALA A 79 -8.94 15.44 17.12
CA ALA A 79 -9.36 15.61 15.74
C ALA A 79 -8.65 16.79 15.03
N ASN A 80 -7.92 17.64 15.78
CA ASN A 80 -7.25 18.80 15.23
C ASN A 80 -5.94 18.41 14.54
N ILE A 81 -5.74 18.94 13.34
CA ILE A 81 -4.51 18.79 12.56
C ILE A 81 -3.86 20.15 12.33
N THR A 82 -2.53 20.19 12.38
CA THR A 82 -1.72 21.41 12.17
C THR A 82 -0.93 21.30 10.89
N CYS A 83 -0.94 22.33 10.05
CA CYS A 83 -0.19 22.32 8.79
C CYS A 83 1.31 22.43 9.05
N LEU A 84 2.10 21.45 8.57
CA LEU A 84 3.56 21.49 8.65
C LEU A 84 4.20 22.25 7.48
N THR A 85 3.53 22.28 6.33
CA THR A 85 4.14 22.75 5.07
C THR A 85 3.53 24.05 4.52
N CYS A 86 2.58 24.65 5.24
CA CYS A 86 1.90 25.89 4.81
C CYS A 86 2.80 27.13 4.93
N THR A 87 3.79 27.10 5.81
CA THR A 87 4.73 28.22 6.01
C THR A 87 5.99 27.98 5.18
N GLN A 88 6.35 28.94 4.33
CA GLN A 88 7.62 28.90 3.62
C GLN A 88 8.79 28.87 4.61
N ARG A 89 9.73 27.96 4.40
CA ARG A 89 10.97 27.86 5.18
C ARG A 89 12.19 27.85 4.25
N PRO A 90 13.37 28.28 4.74
CA PRO A 90 14.62 28.10 4.00
C PRO A 90 14.84 26.63 3.60
N GLY A 91 15.32 26.39 2.39
CA GLY A 91 15.51 25.04 1.83
C GLY A 91 14.22 24.30 1.47
N GLY A 92 13.04 24.84 1.81
CA GLY A 92 11.74 24.31 1.43
C GLY A 92 11.34 24.71 0.01
N PRO A 93 10.42 23.97 -0.62
CA PRO A 93 9.91 24.29 -1.95
C PRO A 93 9.09 25.58 -1.96
N LYS A 94 8.76 26.09 -3.15
CA LYS A 94 7.87 27.27 -3.29
C LYS A 94 6.47 26.97 -2.70
N PRO A 95 5.75 27.99 -2.18
CA PRO A 95 4.48 27.77 -1.49
C PRO A 95 3.43 27.08 -2.37
N ASN A 96 3.40 27.40 -3.66
CA ASN A 96 2.42 26.92 -4.63
C ASN A 96 2.74 25.56 -5.27
N ARG A 97 3.75 24.84 -4.78
CA ARG A 97 4.08 23.49 -5.24
C ARG A 97 3.32 22.45 -4.44
N GLN A 98 2.88 21.37 -5.10
CA GLN A 98 2.27 20.25 -4.39
C GLN A 98 3.29 19.55 -3.48
N LYS A 99 2.93 19.28 -2.21
CA LYS A 99 3.67 18.41 -1.28
C LYS A 99 2.79 17.18 -1.02
N MET A 100 3.25 16.01 -1.41
CA MET A 100 2.42 14.80 -1.48
C MET A 100 3.16 13.57 -0.96
N GLN A 101 2.43 12.45 -0.86
CA GLN A 101 2.95 11.11 -0.58
C GLN A 101 3.90 11.05 0.64
N PRO A 102 3.47 11.55 1.82
CA PRO A 102 4.35 11.57 2.97
C PRO A 102 4.73 10.16 3.42
N ARG A 103 6.01 9.96 3.75
CA ARG A 103 6.54 8.73 4.35
C ARG A 103 7.42 9.07 5.54
N TRP A 104 7.19 8.44 6.69
CA TRP A 104 8.07 8.61 7.84
C TRP A 104 9.38 7.83 7.67
N HIS A 105 10.47 8.44 8.09
CA HIS A 105 11.69 7.70 8.40
C HIS A 105 11.51 6.92 9.71
N PRO A 106 12.08 5.70 9.87
CA PRO A 106 11.94 4.90 11.09
C PRO A 106 12.39 5.60 12.38
N SER A 107 13.34 6.53 12.30
CA SER A 107 13.75 7.34 13.47
C SER A 107 12.65 8.28 13.99
N GLY A 108 11.59 8.53 13.21
CA GLY A 108 10.53 9.47 13.54
C GLY A 108 10.96 10.95 13.47
N ARG A 109 12.21 11.25 13.09
CA ARG A 109 12.72 12.63 12.98
C ARG A 109 12.41 13.29 11.65
N TRP A 110 12.24 12.51 10.59
CA TRP A 110 12.09 12.99 9.22
C TRP A 110 10.82 12.43 8.57
N ILE A 111 10.19 13.27 7.75
CA ILE A 111 9.08 12.93 6.85
C ILE A 111 9.56 13.23 5.44
N PHE A 112 9.50 12.23 4.56
CA PHE A 112 9.88 12.31 3.17
C PHE A 112 8.67 12.59 2.31
N LEU A 113 8.81 13.52 1.36
CA LEU A 113 7.70 14.06 0.57
C LEU A 113 8.05 14.02 -0.92
N ALA A 114 7.07 13.66 -1.74
CA ALA A 114 7.08 13.95 -3.17
C ALA A 114 6.66 15.41 -3.37
N VAL A 115 7.57 16.22 -3.90
CA VAL A 115 7.35 17.66 -4.08
C VAL A 115 7.36 18.00 -5.55
N GLU A 116 6.32 18.68 -6.03
CA GLU A 116 6.23 19.16 -7.40
C GLU A 116 7.48 20.00 -7.76
N ARG A 117 8.06 19.69 -8.92
CA ARG A 117 9.22 20.42 -9.44
C ARG A 117 8.85 21.80 -9.95
N ASP A 118 9.83 22.70 -9.91
CA ASP A 118 9.64 24.05 -10.43
C ASP A 118 9.56 24.13 -11.95
N ARG A 119 10.17 23.16 -12.63
CA ARG A 119 10.25 23.08 -14.09
C ARG A 119 10.13 21.62 -14.53
N TYR A 120 9.20 21.36 -15.43
CA TYR A 120 9.00 20.09 -16.11
C TYR A 120 8.29 20.33 -17.45
N SER A 121 8.19 19.30 -18.27
CA SER A 121 7.71 19.38 -19.65
C SER A 121 6.56 18.41 -19.84
N PRO A 122 5.33 18.77 -19.42
CA PRO A 122 4.20 17.89 -19.58
C PRO A 122 3.83 17.74 -21.06
N PRO A 123 3.14 16.66 -21.46
CA PRO A 123 2.71 16.46 -22.83
C PRO A 123 1.91 17.66 -23.37
N PRO A 124 2.12 18.09 -24.62
CA PRO A 124 1.36 19.19 -25.22
C PRO A 124 -0.15 18.97 -25.11
N LEU A 125 -0.91 20.07 -24.95
CA LEU A 125 -2.37 20.10 -24.76
C LEU A 125 -2.86 19.47 -23.43
N LEU A 126 -2.48 18.23 -23.11
CA LEU A 126 -2.85 17.59 -21.83
C LEU A 126 -2.25 18.33 -20.63
N GLY A 127 -1.00 18.77 -20.76
CA GLY A 127 -0.28 19.55 -19.76
C GLY A 127 -0.86 20.94 -19.48
N LEU A 128 -1.76 21.45 -20.34
CA LEU A 128 -2.49 22.69 -20.06
C LEU A 128 -3.53 22.51 -18.95
N SER A 129 -4.00 21.28 -18.72
CA SER A 129 -4.91 20.95 -17.63
C SER A 129 -4.14 20.74 -16.34
N ARG A 130 -4.32 21.64 -15.37
CA ARG A 130 -3.73 21.50 -14.04
C ARG A 130 -4.12 20.18 -13.36
N LYS A 131 -5.38 19.75 -13.51
CA LYS A 131 -5.86 18.48 -12.97
C LYS A 131 -5.14 17.26 -13.57
N TYR A 132 -4.84 17.29 -14.86
CA TYR A 132 -4.06 16.23 -15.49
C TYR A 132 -2.65 16.17 -14.90
N VAL A 133 -2.00 17.34 -14.77
CA VAL A 133 -0.67 17.46 -14.17
C VAL A 133 -0.67 16.95 -12.74
N GLU A 134 -1.66 17.32 -11.92
CA GLU A 134 -1.81 16.82 -10.55
C GLU A 134 -2.00 15.32 -10.48
N GLY A 135 -2.75 14.72 -11.42
CA GLY A 135 -2.84 13.27 -11.55
C GLY A 135 -1.49 12.62 -11.82
N GLN A 136 -0.64 13.21 -12.67
CA GLN A 136 0.70 12.67 -12.95
C GLN A 136 1.66 12.87 -11.77
N LEU A 137 1.54 13.99 -11.06
CA LEU A 137 2.28 14.26 -9.83
C LEU A 137 1.99 13.21 -8.75
N GLN A 138 0.72 12.80 -8.62
CA GLN A 138 0.31 11.72 -7.72
C GLN A 138 0.82 10.33 -8.15
N ASN A 139 1.18 10.16 -9.42
CA ASN A 139 1.87 8.96 -9.92
C ASN A 139 3.41 9.08 -9.81
N GLY A 140 3.92 10.09 -9.12
CA GLY A 140 5.34 10.29 -8.89
C GLY A 140 6.09 11.05 -10.00
N ILE A 141 5.43 11.39 -11.11
CA ILE A 141 6.07 12.06 -12.26
C ILE A 141 6.24 13.56 -11.97
N TRP A 142 7.37 14.15 -12.37
CA TRP A 142 7.71 15.57 -12.15
C TRP A 142 7.80 16.00 -10.69
N THR A 143 8.15 15.07 -9.82
CA THR A 143 8.40 15.34 -8.39
C THR A 143 9.88 15.21 -8.05
N ASN A 144 10.31 15.86 -6.98
CA ASN A 144 11.59 15.64 -6.31
C ASN A 144 11.33 15.16 -4.88
N MET A 145 12.27 14.38 -4.36
CA MET A 145 12.24 13.92 -2.98
C MET A 145 12.76 15.03 -2.06
N TYR A 146 11.97 15.36 -1.05
CA TYR A 146 12.37 16.24 0.04
C TYR A 146 12.27 15.51 1.37
N ALA A 147 13.16 15.81 2.29
CA ALA A 147 13.00 15.50 3.70
C ALA A 147 12.60 16.76 4.47
N LEU A 148 11.63 16.59 5.35
CA LEU A 148 11.07 17.58 6.26
C LEU A 148 11.24 17.07 7.69
N SER A 149 11.77 17.88 8.61
CA SER A 149 11.81 17.49 10.02
C SER A 149 10.40 17.29 10.56
N SER A 150 10.22 16.39 11.54
CA SER A 150 8.90 16.03 12.08
C SER A 150 8.10 17.19 12.69
N ASP A 151 8.75 18.32 12.96
CA ASP A 151 8.18 19.56 13.46
C ASP A 151 7.92 20.61 12.36
N GLY A 152 8.26 20.32 11.11
CA GLY A 152 8.05 21.20 9.96
C GLY A 152 9.09 22.30 9.76
N THR A 153 10.17 22.34 10.56
CA THR A 153 11.07 23.50 10.61
C THR A 153 12.27 23.40 9.68
N GLN A 154 12.76 22.20 9.37
CA GLN A 154 13.95 21.96 8.54
C GLN A 154 13.57 21.22 7.26
N TRP A 155 14.17 21.65 6.15
CA TRP A 155 13.94 21.11 4.82
C TRP A 155 15.24 20.77 4.12
N ARG A 156 15.21 19.68 3.34
CA ARG A 156 16.30 19.26 2.47
C ARG A 156 15.74 18.62 1.20
N GLN A 157 16.02 19.21 0.04
CA GLN A 157 15.82 18.52 -1.24
C GLN A 157 16.88 17.42 -1.38
N LEU A 158 16.49 16.18 -1.68
CA LEU A 158 17.38 15.01 -1.76
C LEU A 158 17.66 14.57 -3.20
N THR A 159 16.76 14.88 -4.12
CA THR A 159 16.92 14.59 -5.55
C THR A 159 16.74 15.86 -6.38
N ASP A 160 17.42 15.94 -7.53
CA ASP A 160 17.22 17.00 -8.52
C ASP A 160 16.95 16.38 -9.90
N PHE A 161 15.79 15.74 -10.02
CA PHE A 161 15.30 15.13 -11.25
C PHE A 161 14.93 16.17 -12.30
N GLN A 162 15.05 15.80 -13.57
CA GLN A 162 14.92 16.73 -14.70
C GLN A 162 14.22 16.04 -15.88
N SER A 163 13.47 16.82 -16.65
CA SER A 163 12.92 16.33 -17.91
C SER A 163 14.06 16.16 -18.90
N GLY A 164 14.14 15.00 -19.57
CA GLY A 164 15.25 14.73 -20.47
C GLY A 164 15.01 13.55 -21.39
N LYS A 165 16.08 13.18 -22.10
CA LYS A 165 16.12 11.97 -22.93
C LYS A 165 15.96 10.70 -22.06
N PRO A 166 15.53 9.56 -22.65
CA PRO A 166 15.49 8.29 -21.94
C PRO A 166 16.78 7.99 -21.17
N GLY A 167 16.63 7.55 -19.92
CA GLY A 167 17.71 7.35 -18.94
C GLY A 167 17.85 8.49 -17.92
N VAL A 168 17.35 9.70 -18.23
CA VAL A 168 17.31 10.80 -17.25
C VAL A 168 16.10 10.61 -16.33
N PRO A 169 16.28 10.57 -15.00
CA PRO A 169 15.16 10.39 -14.08
C PRO A 169 14.24 11.62 -14.04
N ASP A 170 12.93 11.42 -14.19
CA ASP A 170 11.92 12.49 -14.33
C ASP A 170 10.88 12.51 -13.19
N GLY A 171 11.12 11.77 -12.11
CA GLY A 171 10.20 11.61 -10.99
C GLY A 171 10.40 10.30 -10.26
N TYR A 172 9.66 10.09 -9.17
CA TYR A 172 9.77 8.89 -8.34
C TYR A 172 8.51 8.54 -7.56
N THR A 173 8.41 7.29 -7.13
CA THR A 173 7.50 6.77 -6.10
C THR A 173 8.30 6.15 -4.95
N GLY A 174 7.74 6.14 -3.74
CA GLY A 174 8.44 5.81 -2.49
C GLY A 174 8.78 7.06 -1.66
N PRO A 175 9.89 7.09 -0.87
CA PRO A 175 10.78 5.98 -0.57
C PRO A 175 10.20 5.02 0.48
N ALA A 176 10.68 3.78 0.46
CA ALA A 176 10.57 2.82 1.56
C ALA A 176 11.91 2.74 2.29
N PHE A 177 11.89 2.78 3.62
CA PHE A 177 13.10 2.61 4.44
C PHE A 177 13.15 1.21 5.04
N THR A 178 14.35 0.65 5.15
CA THR A 178 14.56 -0.52 6.02
C THR A 178 14.17 -0.16 7.46
N PRO A 179 13.60 -1.09 8.26
CA PRO A 179 13.20 -0.81 9.64
C PRO A 179 14.29 -0.20 10.53
N ASP A 180 15.56 -0.55 10.31
CA ASP A 180 16.72 0.06 10.99
C ASP A 180 17.01 1.51 10.56
N GLY A 181 16.36 2.01 9.50
CA GLY A 181 16.51 3.34 8.94
C GLY A 181 17.81 3.56 8.17
N THR A 182 18.61 2.53 7.89
CA THR A 182 19.94 2.72 7.29
C THR A 182 19.92 2.74 5.77
N ARG A 183 18.83 2.28 5.13
CA ARG A 183 18.72 2.17 3.67
C ARG A 183 17.35 2.63 3.19
N ALA A 184 17.34 3.23 1.99
CA ALA A 184 16.14 3.69 1.33
C ALA A 184 16.02 3.06 -0.06
N VAL A 185 14.81 2.67 -0.44
CA VAL A 185 14.46 2.23 -1.78
C VAL A 185 13.37 3.11 -2.37
N TRP A 186 13.53 3.54 -3.61
CA TRP A 186 12.50 4.24 -4.37
C TRP A 186 12.48 3.72 -5.81
N SER A 187 11.38 3.92 -6.51
CA SER A 187 11.32 3.70 -7.95
C SER A 187 11.34 5.04 -8.66
N GLN A 188 12.18 5.21 -9.66
CA GLN A 188 12.26 6.44 -10.45
C GLN A 188 11.97 6.19 -11.93
N ILE A 189 11.18 7.05 -12.54
CA ILE A 189 10.87 6.95 -13.96
C ILE A 189 12.07 7.43 -14.77
N VAL A 190 12.51 6.62 -15.72
CA VAL A 190 13.66 6.91 -16.60
C VAL A 190 13.27 7.01 -18.07
N ASP A 191 12.08 6.59 -18.46
CA ASP A 191 11.54 6.78 -19.81
C ASP A 191 10.01 6.90 -19.75
N GLY A 192 9.49 8.09 -20.02
CA GLY A 192 8.05 8.38 -20.02
C GLY A 192 7.30 7.93 -21.29
N ASN A 193 7.94 7.20 -22.21
CA ASN A 193 7.32 6.78 -23.45
C ASN A 193 6.27 5.66 -23.23
N VAL A 194 5.02 6.08 -23.02
CA VAL A 194 3.87 5.19 -22.81
C VAL A 194 3.50 4.30 -24.00
N PHE A 195 3.93 4.65 -25.21
CA PHE A 195 3.72 3.81 -26.40
C PHE A 195 4.70 2.64 -26.46
N ARG A 196 5.83 2.74 -25.75
CA ARG A 196 6.84 1.69 -25.64
C ARG A 196 6.69 0.87 -24.36
N TYR A 197 6.41 1.54 -23.24
CA TYR A 197 6.27 0.94 -21.93
C TYR A 197 4.94 1.40 -21.32
N THR A 198 3.99 0.50 -21.11
CA THR A 198 2.75 0.84 -20.42
C THR A 198 3.12 1.40 -19.03
N PHE A 199 2.73 2.65 -18.76
CA PHE A 199 3.09 3.47 -17.57
C PHE A 199 4.56 3.96 -17.48
N GLY A 200 5.32 3.88 -18.56
CA GLY A 200 6.72 4.28 -18.59
C GLY A 200 7.67 3.22 -18.02
N LYS A 201 8.97 3.47 -18.16
CA LYS A 201 10.03 2.60 -17.63
C LYS A 201 10.57 3.18 -16.33
N TRP A 202 10.60 2.35 -15.30
CA TRP A 202 10.97 2.69 -13.94
C TRP A 202 12.15 1.87 -13.46
N LYS A 203 12.98 2.46 -12.62
CA LYS A 203 14.12 1.81 -11.98
C LYS A 203 13.99 1.83 -10.48
N VAL A 204 14.07 0.65 -9.86
CA VAL A 204 14.19 0.49 -8.41
C VAL A 204 15.62 0.85 -8.02
N MET A 205 15.76 1.88 -7.21
CA MET A 205 17.04 2.38 -6.72
C MET A 205 17.14 2.12 -5.22
N LEU A 206 18.32 1.68 -4.79
CA LEU A 206 18.69 1.50 -3.39
C LEU A 206 19.81 2.47 -3.04
N ALA A 207 19.70 3.16 -1.92
CA ALA A 207 20.76 4.01 -1.38
C ALA A 207 20.90 3.80 0.13
N ASP A 208 22.06 4.18 0.64
CA ASP A 208 22.29 4.27 2.09
C ASP A 208 21.74 5.61 2.57
N PHE A 209 21.03 5.60 3.70
CA PHE A 209 20.56 6.79 4.38
C PHE A 209 21.57 7.17 5.46
N VAL A 210 22.01 8.42 5.45
CA VAL A 210 22.91 8.96 6.46
C VAL A 210 22.46 10.34 6.89
N GLU A 211 22.72 10.70 8.15
CA GLU A 211 22.58 12.07 8.63
C GLU A 211 23.97 12.68 8.81
N ARG A 212 24.29 13.73 8.05
CA ARG A 212 25.57 14.46 8.15
C ARG A 212 25.31 15.88 8.60
N ASN A 213 25.96 16.31 9.68
CA ASN A 213 25.78 17.65 10.26
C ASN A 213 24.30 17.99 10.52
N GLY A 214 23.49 17.00 10.93
CA GLY A 214 22.07 17.16 11.19
C GLY A 214 21.17 17.23 9.95
N ALA A 215 21.70 16.97 8.74
CA ALA A 215 20.94 16.95 7.50
C ALA A 215 20.86 15.53 6.91
N PRO A 216 19.69 15.10 6.40
CA PRO A 216 19.53 13.81 5.76
C PRO A 216 20.18 13.81 4.37
N GLU A 217 20.83 12.70 4.01
CA GLU A 217 21.41 12.44 2.70
C GLU A 217 21.11 11.00 2.25
N LEU A 218 20.96 10.83 0.93
CA LEU A 218 20.96 9.52 0.27
C LEU A 218 22.28 9.38 -0.49
N VAL A 219 23.07 8.38 -0.14
CA VAL A 219 24.40 8.16 -0.71
C VAL A 219 24.52 6.77 -1.33
N ASN A 220 25.49 6.59 -2.23
CA ASN A 220 25.74 5.33 -2.93
C ASN A 220 24.51 4.73 -3.66
N PRO A 221 23.76 5.52 -4.46
CA PRO A 221 22.59 5.02 -5.15
C PRO A 221 22.99 3.95 -6.17
N ARG A 222 22.28 2.82 -6.16
CA ARG A 222 22.48 1.70 -7.07
C ARG A 222 21.16 1.15 -7.58
N ASN A 223 21.13 0.76 -8.84
CA ASN A 223 19.97 0.18 -9.47
C ASN A 223 19.85 -1.31 -9.09
N ILE A 224 18.72 -1.66 -8.47
CA ILE A 224 18.38 -3.04 -8.08
C ILE A 224 17.11 -3.54 -8.78
N THR A 225 16.74 -2.93 -9.91
CA THR A 225 15.54 -3.31 -10.67
C THR A 225 15.62 -4.79 -11.07
N PRO A 226 14.60 -5.60 -10.74
CA PRO A 226 14.55 -6.98 -11.22
C PRO A 226 14.59 -7.07 -12.75
N ALA A 227 15.24 -8.10 -13.27
CA ALA A 227 15.36 -8.30 -14.71
C ALA A 227 13.96 -8.44 -15.36
N GLY A 228 13.74 -7.73 -16.47
CA GLY A 228 12.47 -7.75 -17.21
C GLY A 228 11.36 -6.87 -16.63
N MET A 229 11.56 -6.23 -15.48
CA MET A 229 10.56 -5.37 -14.84
C MET A 229 10.68 -3.93 -15.31
N ASP A 230 9.87 -3.54 -16.28
CA ASP A 230 9.84 -2.15 -16.79
C ASP A 230 9.01 -1.22 -15.91
N TRP A 231 7.93 -1.70 -15.30
CA TRP A 231 7.12 -0.94 -14.36
C TRP A 231 7.16 -1.59 -12.97
N ASN A 232 7.29 -0.76 -11.94
CA ASN A 232 7.38 -1.18 -10.55
C ASN A 232 7.09 -0.03 -9.59
N GLU A 233 6.61 -0.37 -8.40
CA GLU A 233 6.36 0.56 -7.31
C GLU A 233 6.67 -0.09 -5.94
N PRO A 234 7.51 0.55 -5.10
CA PRO A 234 7.88 0.00 -3.81
C PRO A 234 6.81 0.25 -2.76
N GLY A 235 6.43 -0.81 -2.03
CA GLY A 235 5.54 -0.74 -0.88
C GLY A 235 6.27 -0.30 0.40
N ASN A 236 6.53 -1.26 1.27
CA ASN A 236 7.34 -1.10 2.47
C ASN A 236 8.24 -2.33 2.69
N PHE A 237 9.10 -2.26 3.69
CA PHE A 237 9.92 -3.39 4.11
C PHE A 237 9.20 -4.27 5.13
N SER A 238 9.48 -5.57 5.05
CA SER A 238 9.33 -6.52 6.15
C SER A 238 10.20 -6.09 7.34
N PRO A 239 9.89 -6.52 8.58
CA PRO A 239 10.71 -6.26 9.76
C PRO A 239 12.12 -6.87 9.72
N ASP A 240 12.45 -7.69 8.71
CA ASP A 240 13.74 -8.37 8.57
C ASP A 240 14.89 -7.50 8.03
N ASN A 241 14.64 -6.23 7.67
CA ASN A 241 15.61 -5.31 7.04
C ASN A 241 16.11 -5.66 5.63
N GLU A 242 15.57 -6.68 4.99
CA GLU A 242 16.06 -7.15 3.69
C GLU A 242 14.97 -7.32 2.63
N SER A 243 13.75 -7.62 3.06
CA SER A 243 12.64 -7.96 2.17
C SER A 243 11.79 -6.73 1.87
N LEU A 244 11.90 -6.24 0.63
CA LEU A 244 11.08 -5.16 0.11
C LEU A 244 9.83 -5.72 -0.58
N LEU A 245 8.65 -5.24 -0.21
CA LEU A 245 7.44 -5.47 -0.98
C LEU A 245 7.41 -4.54 -2.20
N LEU A 246 7.11 -5.11 -3.37
CA LEU A 246 7.17 -4.44 -4.66
C LEU A 246 5.94 -4.81 -5.49
N SER A 247 5.17 -3.83 -5.93
CA SER A 247 4.17 -4.03 -6.99
C SER A 247 4.89 -3.94 -8.34
N GLY A 248 4.59 -4.81 -9.28
CA GLY A 248 5.28 -4.77 -10.58
C GLY A 248 4.79 -5.81 -11.56
N SER A 249 5.40 -5.84 -12.75
CA SER A 249 5.20 -6.92 -13.71
C SER A 249 6.52 -7.27 -14.39
N ILE A 250 6.89 -8.55 -14.34
CA ILE A 250 7.97 -9.10 -15.17
C ILE A 250 7.45 -9.58 -16.55
N GLN A 251 6.14 -9.49 -16.77
CA GLN A 251 5.50 -9.84 -18.03
C GLN A 251 5.31 -8.59 -18.89
N LYS A 252 5.05 -8.75 -20.20
CA LYS A 252 4.96 -7.61 -21.13
C LYS A 252 3.79 -6.66 -20.86
N HIS A 253 2.84 -7.00 -19.99
CA HIS A 253 1.64 -6.20 -19.74
C HIS A 253 1.62 -5.69 -18.30
N ALA A 254 1.99 -4.42 -18.09
CA ALA A 254 2.04 -3.79 -16.77
C ALA A 254 0.66 -3.72 -16.07
N GLU A 255 -0.42 -3.79 -16.85
CA GLU A 255 -1.79 -3.83 -16.35
C GLU A 255 -2.14 -5.11 -15.58
N GLY A 256 -1.35 -6.18 -15.71
CA GLY A 256 -1.49 -7.43 -14.95
C GLY A 256 -0.43 -7.54 -13.86
N MET A 257 -0.34 -6.52 -13.02
CA MET A 257 0.70 -6.42 -11.99
C MET A 257 0.43 -7.35 -10.80
N ASP A 258 1.52 -7.86 -10.25
CA ASP A 258 1.56 -8.79 -9.12
C ASP A 258 2.28 -8.15 -7.92
N GLN A 259 2.09 -8.74 -6.74
CA GLN A 259 2.90 -8.44 -5.56
C GLN A 259 4.15 -9.34 -5.51
N TYR A 260 5.31 -8.73 -5.31
CA TYR A 260 6.60 -9.41 -5.19
C TYR A 260 7.30 -9.06 -3.89
N VAL A 261 8.13 -9.99 -3.41
CA VAL A 261 9.17 -9.70 -2.41
C VAL A 261 10.53 -9.72 -3.11
N LEU A 262 11.26 -8.62 -2.98
CA LEU A 262 12.64 -8.48 -3.42
C LEU A 262 13.57 -8.46 -2.21
N ASN A 263 14.48 -9.42 -2.11
CA ASN A 263 15.59 -9.33 -1.15
C ASN A 263 16.64 -8.34 -1.69
N ILE A 264 16.85 -7.23 -0.99
CA ILE A 264 17.68 -6.12 -1.48
C ILE A 264 19.19 -6.41 -1.46
N ASN A 265 19.63 -7.47 -0.77
CA ASN A 265 21.03 -7.87 -0.68
C ASN A 265 21.42 -8.85 -1.79
N THR A 266 20.53 -9.80 -2.08
CA THR A 266 20.80 -10.92 -3.00
C THR A 266 20.18 -10.71 -4.38
N GLY A 267 19.19 -9.82 -4.50
CA GLY A 267 18.39 -9.66 -5.72
C GLY A 267 17.37 -10.79 -5.94
N ALA A 268 17.21 -11.70 -4.98
CA ALA A 268 16.21 -12.76 -5.05
C ALA A 268 14.80 -12.15 -5.10
N LEU A 269 14.02 -12.56 -6.10
CA LEU A 269 12.66 -12.08 -6.33
C LEU A 269 11.67 -13.24 -6.19
N THR A 270 10.64 -13.07 -5.37
CA THR A 270 9.54 -14.03 -5.21
C THR A 270 8.22 -13.37 -5.60
N ASN A 271 7.48 -13.96 -6.54
CA ASN A 271 6.12 -13.54 -6.87
C ASN A 271 5.14 -14.16 -5.87
N LEU A 272 4.36 -13.33 -5.17
CA LEU A 272 3.43 -13.77 -4.14
C LEU A 272 2.04 -14.10 -4.68
N THR A 273 1.57 -13.36 -5.69
CA THR A 273 0.20 -13.47 -6.22
C THR A 273 0.13 -14.35 -7.45
N ASN A 274 1.15 -14.29 -8.32
CA ASN A 274 1.29 -15.10 -9.53
C ASN A 274 0.01 -15.11 -10.40
N SER A 275 -0.56 -13.92 -10.62
CA SER A 275 -1.84 -13.71 -11.27
C SER A 275 -1.78 -12.58 -12.30
N PRO A 276 -1.17 -12.80 -13.48
CA PRO A 276 -0.89 -11.75 -14.46
C PRO A 276 -2.11 -11.19 -15.20
N THR A 277 -3.32 -11.63 -14.86
CA THR A 277 -4.59 -11.09 -15.36
C THR A 277 -5.42 -10.46 -14.24
N VAL A 278 -4.81 -10.29 -13.07
CA VAL A 278 -5.34 -9.59 -11.91
C VAL A 278 -4.46 -8.35 -11.73
N TRP A 279 -5.04 -7.29 -11.19
CA TRP A 279 -4.31 -6.09 -10.81
C TRP A 279 -4.13 -6.10 -9.30
N ASP A 280 -2.90 -6.38 -8.86
CA ASP A 280 -2.50 -6.36 -7.46
C ASP A 280 -1.46 -5.26 -7.23
N GLU A 281 -1.79 -4.25 -6.43
CA GLU A 281 -0.96 -3.04 -6.28
C GLU A 281 -0.98 -2.48 -4.85
N HIS A 282 -0.04 -1.57 -4.56
CA HIS A 282 0.07 -0.82 -3.31
C HIS A 282 0.19 -1.67 -2.05
N GLY A 283 0.89 -2.79 -2.15
CA GLY A 283 1.09 -3.67 -1.02
C GLY A 283 1.80 -3.03 0.17
N ARG A 284 1.38 -3.44 1.37
CA ARG A 284 2.00 -3.09 2.65
C ARG A 284 2.07 -4.31 3.57
N PHE A 285 3.28 -4.68 3.97
CA PHE A 285 3.51 -5.55 5.12
C PHE A 285 2.90 -4.95 6.38
N SER A 286 2.33 -5.80 7.22
CA SER A 286 2.01 -5.47 8.60
C SER A 286 3.28 -5.17 9.42
N PRO A 287 3.17 -4.45 10.56
CA PRO A 287 4.31 -4.18 11.43
C PRO A 287 5.15 -5.42 11.82
N ASP A 288 4.52 -6.59 11.99
CA ASP A 288 5.21 -7.86 12.26
C ASP A 288 5.58 -8.69 11.02
N GLY A 289 5.27 -8.20 9.82
CA GLY A 289 5.53 -8.88 8.55
C GLY A 289 4.77 -10.18 8.36
N THR A 290 3.74 -10.48 9.15
CA THR A 290 2.94 -11.73 9.01
C THR A 290 1.74 -11.60 8.09
N LYS A 291 1.41 -10.37 7.67
CA LYS A 291 0.32 -10.06 6.75
C LYS A 291 0.78 -9.07 5.70
N ILE A 292 0.10 -9.08 4.56
CA ILE A 292 0.21 -8.05 3.52
C ILE A 292 -1.18 -7.57 3.19
N VAL A 293 -1.42 -6.26 3.23
CA VAL A 293 -2.63 -5.63 2.71
C VAL A 293 -2.31 -4.96 1.39
N PHE A 294 -3.18 -5.09 0.39
CA PHE A 294 -2.98 -4.53 -0.95
C PHE A 294 -4.33 -4.34 -1.64
N MET A 295 -4.38 -3.50 -2.67
CA MET A 295 -5.56 -3.49 -3.56
C MET A 295 -5.49 -4.68 -4.49
N SER A 296 -6.63 -5.26 -4.84
CA SER A 296 -6.67 -6.37 -5.79
C SER A 296 -7.95 -6.39 -6.61
N SER A 297 -7.85 -6.72 -7.90
CA SER A 297 -9.02 -7.07 -8.72
C SER A 297 -9.40 -8.55 -8.64
N TYR A 298 -8.76 -9.33 -7.76
CA TYR A 298 -8.98 -10.77 -7.62
C TYR A 298 -10.45 -11.18 -7.45
N PRO A 299 -11.29 -10.46 -6.66
CA PRO A 299 -12.73 -10.77 -6.57
C PRO A 299 -13.43 -10.76 -7.93
N TYR A 300 -12.94 -9.94 -8.87
CA TYR A 300 -13.49 -9.71 -10.20
C TYR A 300 -12.71 -10.43 -11.31
N ARG A 301 -11.75 -11.31 -10.99
CA ARG A 301 -10.84 -11.97 -11.97
C ARG A 301 -11.52 -12.75 -13.10
N ARG A 302 -12.79 -13.10 -12.94
CA ARG A 302 -13.58 -13.79 -13.98
C ARG A 302 -14.25 -12.83 -14.97
N GLU A 303 -14.24 -11.52 -14.67
CA GLU A 303 -14.77 -10.51 -15.56
C GLU A 303 -13.77 -10.17 -16.67
N PRO A 304 -14.25 -9.89 -17.90
CA PRO A 304 -13.41 -9.37 -18.97
C PRO A 304 -12.78 -8.04 -18.54
N ASN A 305 -11.50 -7.84 -18.89
CA ASN A 305 -10.78 -6.59 -18.63
C ASN A 305 -10.68 -6.20 -17.14
N SER A 306 -10.72 -7.17 -16.22
CA SER A 306 -10.56 -6.96 -14.77
C SER A 306 -9.19 -6.42 -14.36
N SER A 307 -8.23 -6.41 -15.27
CA SER A 307 -6.91 -5.81 -15.10
C SER A 307 -6.71 -4.54 -15.93
N LYS A 308 -7.72 -4.01 -16.64
CA LYS A 308 -7.54 -2.84 -17.52
C LYS A 308 -7.85 -1.54 -16.79
N VAL A 309 -6.97 -0.55 -16.95
CA VAL A 309 -7.05 0.74 -16.22
C VAL A 309 -8.43 1.38 -16.25
N LEU A 310 -9.10 1.33 -17.40
CA LEU A 310 -10.39 2.02 -17.60
C LEU A 310 -11.61 1.25 -17.06
N SER A 311 -11.48 -0.05 -16.81
CA SER A 311 -12.58 -0.92 -16.35
C SER A 311 -12.30 -1.61 -15.03
N ILE A 312 -11.14 -1.34 -14.42
CA ILE A 312 -10.69 -2.01 -13.21
C ILE A 312 -11.68 -1.80 -12.06
N LYS A 313 -11.88 -2.88 -11.31
CA LYS A 313 -12.58 -2.91 -10.03
C LYS A 313 -11.63 -3.57 -9.05
N THR A 314 -11.39 -2.93 -7.90
CA THR A 314 -10.53 -3.49 -6.86
C THR A 314 -11.16 -3.38 -5.49
N GLU A 315 -10.77 -4.30 -4.62
CA GLU A 315 -11.04 -4.30 -3.19
C GLU A 315 -9.72 -4.34 -2.42
N PHE A 316 -9.73 -3.99 -1.14
CA PHE A 316 -8.60 -4.28 -0.27
C PHE A 316 -8.62 -5.75 0.13
N MET A 317 -7.50 -6.43 -0.05
CA MET A 317 -7.30 -7.83 0.32
C MET A 317 -6.21 -7.93 1.39
N LEU A 318 -6.37 -8.91 2.27
CA LEU A 318 -5.37 -9.32 3.26
C LEU A 318 -4.81 -10.68 2.87
N MET A 319 -3.50 -10.74 2.63
CA MET A 319 -2.75 -11.97 2.40
C MET A 319 -2.00 -12.39 3.67
N ASP A 320 -2.01 -13.68 3.97
CA ASP A 320 -1.16 -14.26 5.01
C ASP A 320 0.14 -14.86 4.42
N ARG A 321 1.03 -15.37 5.28
CA ARG A 321 2.30 -15.97 4.85
C ARG A 321 2.16 -17.21 3.96
N ASN A 322 1.02 -17.89 3.96
CA ASN A 322 0.79 -19.06 3.11
C ASN A 322 0.18 -18.68 1.74
N GLY A 323 -0.12 -17.40 1.53
CA GLY A 323 -0.73 -16.89 0.30
C GLY A 323 -2.26 -16.89 0.32
N SER A 324 -2.91 -17.28 1.42
CA SER A 324 -4.36 -17.22 1.54
C SER A 324 -4.84 -15.78 1.55
N LEU A 325 -5.90 -15.50 0.79
CA LEU A 325 -6.49 -14.19 0.61
C LEU A 325 -7.82 -14.06 1.36
N THR A 326 -7.97 -12.97 2.11
CA THR A 326 -9.22 -12.53 2.72
C THR A 326 -9.63 -11.18 2.16
N GLN A 327 -10.86 -11.05 1.68
CA GLN A 327 -11.41 -9.77 1.21
C GLN A 327 -11.81 -8.90 2.40
N LEU A 328 -11.35 -7.64 2.44
CA LEU A 328 -11.63 -6.71 3.53
C LEU A 328 -12.73 -5.69 3.20
N THR A 329 -12.91 -5.37 1.92
CA THR A 329 -13.91 -4.39 1.46
C THR A 329 -14.80 -4.97 0.36
N HIS A 330 -15.99 -4.39 0.23
CA HIS A 330 -17.02 -4.79 -0.72
C HIS A 330 -17.69 -3.54 -1.31
N PHE A 331 -16.91 -2.70 -2.00
CA PHE A 331 -17.35 -1.39 -2.48
C PHE A 331 -18.60 -1.41 -3.38
N ARG A 332 -18.92 -2.58 -3.95
CA ARG A 332 -20.01 -2.78 -4.93
C ARG A 332 -21.10 -3.74 -4.44
N GLU A 333 -21.04 -4.20 -3.20
CA GLU A 333 -22.02 -5.14 -2.65
C GLU A 333 -22.97 -4.42 -1.70
N LYS A 334 -24.27 -4.43 -2.02
CA LYS A 334 -25.29 -3.82 -1.16
C LYS A 334 -25.32 -4.51 0.21
N GLY A 335 -25.40 -3.71 1.27
CA GLY A 335 -25.44 -4.19 2.65
C GLY A 335 -24.14 -3.94 3.42
N TYR A 336 -23.03 -3.65 2.72
CA TYR A 336 -21.78 -3.25 3.35
C TYR A 336 -21.70 -1.73 3.59
N PRO A 337 -21.11 -1.26 4.70
CA PRO A 337 -21.01 0.17 5.02
C PRO A 337 -20.36 1.03 3.93
N GLU A 338 -19.38 0.46 3.22
CA GLU A 338 -18.58 1.07 2.17
C GLU A 338 -19.20 0.97 0.77
N TYR A 339 -20.38 0.34 0.65
CA TYR A 339 -21.11 0.27 -0.60
C TYR A 339 -21.36 1.66 -1.19
N SER A 340 -21.10 1.82 -2.49
CA SER A 340 -21.49 3.02 -3.23
C SER A 340 -21.98 2.68 -4.62
N THR A 341 -23.07 3.30 -5.06
CA THR A 341 -23.56 3.18 -6.45
C THR A 341 -22.58 3.74 -7.47
N LYS A 342 -21.67 4.64 -7.04
CA LYS A 342 -20.57 5.16 -7.85
C LYS A 342 -19.43 4.15 -8.02
N GLY A 343 -19.44 3.03 -7.28
CA GLY A 343 -18.37 2.03 -7.32
C GLY A 343 -17.16 2.47 -6.51
N GLY A 344 -16.03 2.72 -7.15
CA GLY A 344 -14.76 3.07 -6.49
C GLY A 344 -13.69 2.01 -6.70
N ILE A 345 -12.44 2.42 -6.49
CA ILE A 345 -11.23 1.62 -6.66
C ILE A 345 -10.45 1.71 -5.35
N ALA A 346 -10.08 0.58 -4.76
CA ALA A 346 -9.13 0.55 -3.65
C ALA A 346 -7.80 1.16 -4.13
N ALA A 347 -7.26 2.11 -3.38
CA ALA A 347 -5.99 2.77 -3.69
C ALA A 347 -4.93 2.35 -2.65
N ASN A 348 -4.51 3.24 -1.76
CA ASN A 348 -3.44 2.96 -0.81
C ASN A 348 -4.01 2.45 0.53
N PRO A 349 -3.43 1.39 1.10
CA PRO A 349 -3.58 1.04 2.50
C PRO A 349 -2.38 1.52 3.34
N GLU A 350 -2.59 1.78 4.63
CA GLU A 350 -1.52 2.05 5.58
C GLU A 350 -1.86 1.47 6.96
N TRP A 351 -0.99 0.59 7.47
CA TRP A 351 -1.13 0.03 8.80
C TRP A 351 -0.88 1.07 9.88
N SER A 352 -1.68 1.01 10.94
CA SER A 352 -1.31 1.58 12.24
C SER A 352 -0.08 0.86 12.82
N ALA A 353 0.73 1.60 13.58
CA ALA A 353 1.95 1.07 14.18
C ALA A 353 1.70 -0.08 15.18
N ASP A 354 0.51 -0.15 15.79
CA ASP A 354 0.12 -1.25 16.69
C ASP A 354 -0.53 -2.44 15.97
N GLY A 355 -0.76 -2.33 14.66
CA GLY A 355 -1.32 -3.40 13.82
C GLY A 355 -2.81 -3.67 14.05
N ARG A 356 -3.55 -2.76 14.72
CA ARG A 356 -4.99 -2.94 15.01
C ARG A 356 -5.92 -2.28 14.00
N SER A 357 -5.43 -1.32 13.24
CA SER A 357 -6.20 -0.62 12.20
C SER A 357 -5.43 -0.44 10.90
N ILE A 358 -6.16 -0.20 9.81
CA ILE A 358 -5.61 0.19 8.50
C ILE A 358 -6.35 1.44 8.03
N SER A 359 -5.62 2.50 7.72
CA SER A 359 -6.16 3.63 6.95
C SER A 359 -6.20 3.24 5.48
N LEU A 360 -7.33 3.49 4.83
CA LEU A 360 -7.59 3.09 3.46
C LEU A 360 -7.95 4.32 2.64
N ARG A 361 -7.47 4.37 1.41
CA ARG A 361 -7.92 5.35 0.42
C ARG A 361 -8.72 4.67 -0.67
N ARG A 362 -9.90 5.20 -0.96
CA ARG A 362 -10.76 4.81 -2.07
C ARG A 362 -10.81 5.93 -3.10
N LEU A 363 -10.65 5.58 -4.37
CA LEU A 363 -10.63 6.52 -5.49
C LEU A 363 -11.96 6.51 -6.25
N PHE A 364 -12.52 7.70 -6.46
CA PHE A 364 -13.55 8.03 -7.44
C PHE A 364 -13.03 9.15 -8.32
N PHE A 365 -12.20 8.83 -9.31
CA PHE A 365 -11.41 9.82 -10.02
C PHE A 365 -12.25 11.05 -10.45
N PRO A 366 -11.84 12.29 -10.08
CA PRO A 366 -10.59 12.67 -9.40
C PRO A 366 -10.68 12.78 -7.87
N THR A 367 -11.82 12.43 -7.26
CA THR A 367 -12.07 12.54 -5.83
C THR A 367 -11.62 11.31 -5.05
N TYR A 368 -11.32 11.49 -3.76
CA TYR A 368 -10.91 10.43 -2.85
C TYR A 368 -11.84 10.39 -1.64
N GLU A 369 -12.04 9.19 -1.10
CA GLU A 369 -12.63 8.95 0.21
C GLU A 369 -11.66 8.16 1.06
N ASP A 370 -11.45 8.60 2.30
CA ASP A 370 -10.55 7.94 3.23
C ASP A 370 -11.36 7.18 4.28
N TRP A 371 -11.01 5.93 4.51
CA TRP A 371 -11.69 4.97 5.38
C TRP A 371 -10.74 4.40 6.43
N GLU A 372 -11.27 3.80 7.48
CA GLU A 372 -10.50 3.12 8.51
C GLU A 372 -11.14 1.76 8.84
N ILE A 373 -10.34 0.70 8.71
CA ILE A 373 -10.64 -0.62 9.26
C ILE A 373 -10.12 -0.68 10.69
N THR A 374 -10.93 -1.14 11.62
CA THR A 374 -10.50 -1.59 12.95
C THR A 374 -10.71 -3.10 13.04
N PHE A 375 -9.68 -3.82 13.44
CA PHE A 375 -9.74 -5.26 13.66
C PHE A 375 -10.15 -5.60 15.10
N ARG A 376 -10.62 -6.85 15.31
CA ARG A 376 -10.97 -7.36 16.65
C ARG A 376 -9.76 -7.45 17.58
N GLY A 377 -8.56 -7.66 17.03
CA GLY A 377 -7.31 -7.73 17.78
C GLY A 377 -6.16 -7.06 17.03
N ALA A 378 -4.94 -7.34 17.47
CA ALA A 378 -3.73 -6.90 16.78
C ALA A 378 -3.45 -7.81 15.57
N CYS A 379 -4.16 -7.58 14.47
CA CYS A 379 -4.02 -8.39 13.25
C CYS A 379 -2.61 -8.34 12.66
N GLY A 380 -2.02 -7.15 12.63
CA GLY A 380 -0.71 -6.88 12.04
C GLY A 380 0.45 -6.91 13.04
N ARG A 381 0.20 -7.33 14.28
CA ARG A 381 1.21 -7.39 15.34
C ARG A 381 0.92 -8.56 16.26
N SER A 382 1.79 -9.56 16.28
CA SER A 382 1.73 -10.61 17.30
C SER A 382 1.63 -10.00 18.71
N SER A 383 0.80 -10.62 19.57
CA SER A 383 0.76 -10.23 20.98
C SER A 383 2.17 -10.37 21.56
N PRO A 384 2.63 -9.44 22.42
CA PRO A 384 3.91 -9.63 23.11
C PRO A 384 3.90 -11.01 23.76
N GLN A 385 4.87 -11.85 23.41
CA GLN A 385 5.11 -13.11 24.11
C GLN A 385 5.67 -12.84 25.50
#